data_AF-A0A7J6UHX7-F1
#
_entry.id   AF-A0A7J6UHX7-F1
#
_cell.length_a   1.000
_cell.length_b   1.000
_cell.length_c   1.000
_cell.angle_alpha   90.00
_cell.angle_beta   90.00
_cell.angle_gamma   90.00
#
_symmetry.space_group_name_H-M   'P 1'
#
loop_
_entity.id
_entity.type
_entity.pdbx_description
1 polymer ?
#
loop_
_entity_poly.entity_id
_entity_poly.type
_entity_poly.pdbx_seq_one_letter_code
_entity_poly.pdbx_strand_id
1 'polypeptide(L)'
;MVEIPMDSRGRMRADLLEERVAEDLAAGKKPFFVGATAGTTVMGAFDDVEALREVCDKFGLWLHVDGAWGGAVLLSPKYKKALLSGVDKADSFCWNPHKMVGAPLQCSIFTHNKGHGLLQACNGTCANYLFQKDKNYASYDKGDWTIQCGRKPDAFKTWLAWKRLGDDGIRRRVEYGTEE
;
A
#
# COMPACT_ATOMS: atom_id res chain seq x y z
N MET A 1 -0.33 -13.76 13.48
CA MET A 1 -1.32 -12.95 12.75
C MET A 1 -2.67 -13.33 13.30
N VAL A 2 -3.54 -12.35 13.57
CA VAL A 2 -4.89 -12.58 14.11
C VAL A 2 -5.88 -12.11 13.05
N GLU A 3 -6.87 -12.92 12.75
CA GLU A 3 -7.94 -12.54 11.82
C GLU A 3 -9.02 -11.76 12.55
N ILE A 4 -9.49 -10.68 11.93
CA ILE A 4 -10.61 -9.88 12.42
C ILE A 4 -11.86 -10.25 11.63
N PRO A 5 -13.01 -10.47 12.30
CA PRO A 5 -14.24 -10.79 11.59
C PRO A 5 -14.68 -9.67 10.63
N MET A 6 -15.41 -10.07 9.59
CA MET A 6 -15.90 -9.17 8.54
C MET A 6 -17.40 -8.91 8.69
N ASP A 7 -17.86 -7.79 8.11
CA ASP A 7 -19.28 -7.54 7.89
C ASP A 7 -19.85 -8.40 6.74
N SER A 8 -21.15 -8.26 6.48
CA SER A 8 -21.83 -8.99 5.39
C SER A 8 -21.37 -8.59 3.99
N ARG A 9 -20.58 -7.52 3.87
CA ARG A 9 -19.99 -7.04 2.62
C ARG A 9 -18.52 -7.43 2.49
N GLY A 10 -18.00 -8.23 3.42
CA GLY A 10 -16.62 -8.70 3.40
C GLY A 10 -15.59 -7.67 3.84
N ARG A 11 -15.99 -6.66 4.62
CA ARG A 11 -15.12 -5.60 5.14
C ARG A 11 -14.76 -5.89 6.58
N MET A 12 -13.51 -5.65 6.97
CA MET A 12 -13.06 -5.74 8.36
C MET A 12 -13.92 -4.88 9.28
N ARG A 13 -14.36 -5.44 10.41
CA ARG A 13 -15.11 -4.73 11.45
C ARG A 13 -14.17 -4.00 12.41
N ALA A 14 -14.16 -2.66 12.34
CA ALA A 14 -13.27 -1.83 13.15
C ALA A 14 -13.56 -1.94 14.66
N ASP A 15 -14.83 -2.09 15.05
CA ASP A 15 -15.22 -2.34 16.44
C ASP A 15 -14.63 -3.64 16.98
N LEU A 16 -14.65 -4.71 16.18
CA LEU A 16 -14.07 -6.00 16.56
C LEU A 16 -12.52 -5.99 16.52
N LEU A 17 -11.92 -5.17 15.66
CA LEU A 17 -10.48 -4.90 15.72
C LEU A 17 -10.11 -4.22 17.05
N GLU A 18 -10.87 -3.21 17.46
CA GLU A 18 -10.63 -2.49 18.71
C GLU A 18 -10.75 -3.40 19.93
N GLU A 19 -11.82 -4.20 20.03
CA GLU A 19 -11.99 -5.21 21.07
C GLU A 19 -10.78 -6.15 21.11
N ARG A 20 -10.37 -6.64 19.93
CA ARG A 20 -9.26 -7.58 19.83
C ARG A 20 -7.92 -6.99 20.28
N VAL A 21 -7.66 -5.74 19.91
CA VAL A 21 -6.43 -5.02 20.32
C VAL A 21 -6.42 -4.83 21.84
N ALA A 22 -7.56 -4.47 22.44
CA ALA A 22 -7.68 -4.33 23.89
C ALA A 22 -7.44 -5.66 24.63
N GLU A 23 -8.00 -6.76 24.13
CA GLU A 23 -7.75 -8.11 24.65
C GLU A 23 -6.27 -8.51 24.56
N ASP A 24 -5.63 -8.29 23.41
CA ASP A 24 -4.22 -8.63 23.21
C ASP A 24 -3.31 -7.80 24.14
N LEU A 25 -3.62 -6.52 24.37
CA LEU A 25 -2.93 -5.68 25.34
C LEU A 25 -3.13 -6.17 26.78
N ALA A 26 -4.36 -6.52 27.17
CA ALA A 26 -4.66 -7.08 28.50
C ALA A 26 -3.96 -8.42 28.75
N ALA A 27 -3.72 -9.20 27.69
CA ALA A 27 -2.95 -10.44 27.73
C ALA A 27 -1.41 -10.21 27.70
N GLY A 28 -0.93 -8.96 27.78
CA GLY A 28 0.49 -8.63 27.79
C GLY A 28 1.18 -8.72 26.42
N LYS A 29 0.42 -8.81 25.33
CA LYS A 29 0.97 -8.79 23.96
C LYS A 29 1.22 -7.36 23.50
N LYS A 30 1.86 -7.24 22.34
CA LYS A 30 2.26 -5.95 21.73
C LYS A 30 1.74 -5.87 20.28
N PRO A 31 0.43 -5.61 20.07
CA PRO A 31 -0.07 -5.30 18.74
C PRO A 31 0.67 -4.06 18.22
N PHE A 32 1.04 -4.09 16.93
CA PHE A 32 1.84 -3.00 16.33
C PHE A 32 1.43 -2.68 14.88
N PHE A 33 0.61 -3.51 14.26
CA PHE A 33 0.31 -3.45 12.83
C PHE A 33 -1.11 -3.92 12.54
N VAL A 34 -1.79 -3.18 11.65
CA VAL A 34 -3.08 -3.52 11.05
C VAL A 34 -2.92 -3.50 9.54
N GLY A 35 -3.28 -4.61 8.89
CA GLY A 35 -3.32 -4.74 7.44
C GLY A 35 -4.76 -4.64 6.95
N ALA A 36 -5.16 -3.47 6.48
CA ALA A 36 -6.43 -3.24 5.81
C ALA A 36 -6.30 -3.62 4.32
N THR A 37 -7.41 -4.01 3.69
CA THR A 37 -7.44 -4.38 2.28
C THR A 37 -8.34 -3.44 1.47
N ALA A 38 -7.80 -2.89 0.40
CA ALA A 38 -8.53 -2.12 -0.60
C ALA A 38 -8.71 -2.96 -1.86
N GLY A 39 -9.84 -3.68 -1.92
CA GLY A 39 -10.17 -4.62 -2.99
C GLY A 39 -9.64 -6.02 -2.68
N THR A 40 -10.39 -6.78 -1.88
CA THR A 40 -10.09 -8.19 -1.60
C THR A 40 -10.14 -9.02 -2.88
N THR A 41 -9.35 -10.10 -2.94
CA THR A 41 -9.14 -10.85 -4.20
C THR A 41 -10.40 -11.52 -4.73
N VAL A 42 -11.27 -12.01 -3.84
CA VAL A 42 -12.48 -12.77 -4.22
C VAL A 42 -13.69 -11.85 -4.35
N MET A 43 -13.99 -11.08 -3.31
CA MET A 43 -15.20 -10.25 -3.27
C MET A 43 -15.00 -8.83 -3.80
N GLY A 44 -13.76 -8.39 -4.01
CA GLY A 44 -13.48 -6.99 -4.34
C GLY A 44 -13.86 -6.04 -3.20
N ALA A 45 -13.94 -6.52 -1.96
CA ALA A 45 -14.36 -5.71 -0.81
C ALA A 45 -13.30 -4.68 -0.42
N PHE A 46 -13.74 -3.52 0.09
CA PHE A 46 -12.88 -2.44 0.55
C PHE A 46 -13.14 -2.22 2.04
N ASP A 47 -12.11 -2.38 2.86
CA ASP A 47 -12.16 -2.07 4.27
C ASP A 47 -12.36 -0.56 4.50
N ASP A 48 -13.02 -0.23 5.61
CA ASP A 48 -13.24 1.15 6.01
C ASP A 48 -11.96 1.74 6.63
N VAL A 49 -11.13 2.34 5.78
CA VAL A 49 -9.82 2.88 6.19
C VAL A 49 -9.96 4.00 7.23
N GLU A 50 -11.03 4.80 7.19
CA GLU A 50 -11.24 5.86 8.17
C GLU A 50 -11.52 5.29 9.56
N ALA A 51 -12.45 4.33 9.65
CA ALA A 51 -12.76 3.67 10.91
C ALA A 51 -11.55 2.90 11.47
N LEU A 52 -10.79 2.20 10.61
CA LEU A 52 -9.58 1.50 11.03
C LEU A 52 -8.47 2.46 11.48
N ARG A 53 -8.36 3.64 10.85
CA ARG A 53 -7.39 4.67 11.27
C ARG A 53 -7.68 5.17 12.67
N GLU A 54 -8.95 5.38 13.03
CA GLU A 54 -9.34 5.81 14.38
C GLU A 54 -8.88 4.80 15.45
N VAL A 55 -9.07 3.50 15.19
CA VAL A 55 -8.58 2.44 16.08
C VAL A 55 -7.05 2.46 16.16
N CYS A 56 -6.36 2.54 15.02
CA CYS A 56 -4.91 2.57 15.00
C CYS A 56 -4.34 3.81 15.72
N ASP A 57 -5.00 4.96 15.66
CA ASP A 57 -4.59 6.18 16.38
C ASP A 57 -4.77 6.02 17.90
N LYS A 58 -5.88 5.40 18.33
CA LYS A 58 -6.14 5.13 19.76
C LYS A 58 -5.06 4.26 20.41
N PHE A 59 -4.55 3.27 19.68
CA PHE A 59 -3.60 2.28 20.22
C PHE A 59 -2.16 2.44 19.69
N GLY A 60 -1.88 3.45 18.87
CA GLY A 60 -0.54 3.70 18.32
C GLY A 60 -0.07 2.61 17.35
N LEU A 61 -0.97 2.08 16.52
CA LEU A 61 -0.68 1.00 15.57
C LEU A 61 -0.31 1.54 14.19
N TRP A 62 0.56 0.81 13.49
CA TRP A 62 0.82 1.03 12.07
C TRP A 62 -0.36 0.55 11.22
N LEU A 63 -0.91 1.41 10.37
CA LEU A 63 -1.93 1.04 9.39
C LEU A 63 -1.30 0.89 8.00
N HIS A 64 -1.27 -0.33 7.49
CA HIS A 64 -1.00 -0.60 6.09
C HIS A 64 -2.30 -0.83 5.33
N VAL A 65 -2.43 -0.26 4.14
CA VAL A 65 -3.52 -0.57 3.22
C VAL A 65 -2.96 -1.33 2.01
N ASP A 66 -3.35 -2.60 1.88
CA ASP A 66 -3.10 -3.43 0.70
C ASP A 66 -4.06 -3.01 -0.42
N GLY A 67 -3.59 -2.13 -1.29
CA GLY A 67 -4.27 -1.72 -2.52
C GLY A 67 -3.72 -2.44 -3.75
N ALA A 68 -3.11 -3.62 -3.62
CA ALA A 68 -2.51 -4.32 -4.75
C ALA A 68 -3.51 -4.45 -5.90
N TRP A 69 -4.74 -4.85 -5.61
CA TRP A 69 -5.84 -4.90 -6.58
C TRP A 69 -6.60 -3.57 -6.69
N GLY A 70 -7.30 -3.15 -5.64
CA GLY A 70 -8.22 -2.02 -5.68
C GLY A 70 -7.57 -0.65 -5.63
N GLY A 71 -6.25 -0.55 -5.42
CA GLY A 71 -5.54 0.73 -5.33
C GLY A 71 -5.59 1.57 -6.60
N ALA A 72 -5.85 0.95 -7.76
CA ALA A 72 -6.03 1.65 -9.02
C ALA A 72 -7.24 2.60 -9.00
N VAL A 73 -8.24 2.35 -8.15
CA VAL A 73 -9.41 3.23 -7.94
C VAL A 73 -9.02 4.65 -7.55
N LEU A 74 -7.83 4.87 -6.97
CA LEU A 74 -7.30 6.21 -6.69
C LEU A 74 -7.22 7.11 -7.93
N LEU A 75 -7.14 6.52 -9.13
CA LEU A 75 -7.02 7.21 -10.41
C LEU A 75 -8.39 7.57 -11.02
N SER A 76 -9.50 7.16 -10.39
CA SER A 76 -10.85 7.52 -10.79
C SER A 76 -11.51 8.39 -9.71
N PRO A 77 -11.77 9.69 -9.99
CA PRO A 77 -12.51 10.55 -9.08
C PRO A 77 -13.92 10.03 -8.76
N LYS A 78 -14.53 9.25 -9.66
CA LYS A 78 -15.84 8.64 -9.50
C LYS A 78 -15.88 7.65 -8.33
N TYR A 79 -14.84 6.83 -8.18
CA TYR A 79 -14.82 5.74 -7.20
C TYR A 79 -13.93 6.03 -5.98
N LYS A 80 -12.89 6.87 -6.13
CA LYS A 80 -11.91 7.18 -5.07
C LYS A 80 -12.59 7.53 -3.74
N LYS A 81 -13.55 8.47 -3.76
CA LYS A 81 -14.20 8.95 -2.52
C LYS A 81 -15.01 7.86 -1.82
N ALA A 82 -15.70 7.01 -2.58
CA ALA A 82 -16.60 6.01 -2.03
C ALA A 82 -15.89 4.74 -1.51
N LEU A 83 -14.74 4.40 -2.10
CA LEU A 83 -14.05 3.14 -1.83
C LEU A 83 -12.74 3.29 -1.04
N LEU A 84 -12.14 4.49 -1.04
CA LEU A 84 -10.80 4.74 -0.49
C LEU A 84 -10.72 6.06 0.29
N SER A 85 -11.81 6.47 0.95
CA SER A 85 -11.75 7.60 1.89
C SER A 85 -10.76 7.30 3.01
N GLY A 86 -10.00 8.30 3.45
CA GLY A 86 -9.01 8.19 4.52
C GLY A 86 -7.71 7.47 4.19
N VAL A 87 -7.54 6.93 2.98
CA VAL A 87 -6.31 6.21 2.59
C VAL A 87 -5.04 7.06 2.63
N ASP A 88 -5.18 8.38 2.51
CA ASP A 88 -4.09 9.35 2.70
C ASP A 88 -3.51 9.36 4.13
N LYS A 89 -4.27 8.84 5.11
CA LYS A 89 -3.87 8.68 6.51
C LYS A 89 -3.19 7.33 6.80
N ALA A 90 -3.07 6.45 5.81
CA ALA A 90 -2.35 5.19 5.96
C ALA A 90 -0.85 5.43 6.14
N ASP A 91 -0.20 4.62 6.97
CA ASP A 91 1.23 4.70 7.21
C ASP A 91 2.02 4.10 6.05
N SER A 92 1.47 3.07 5.41
CA SER A 92 1.95 2.56 4.12
C SER A 92 0.82 2.05 3.24
N PHE A 93 1.10 2.02 1.94
CA PHE A 93 0.19 1.58 0.90
C PHE A 93 0.96 0.76 -0.14
N CYS A 94 0.33 -0.26 -0.69
CA CYS A 94 0.85 -0.94 -1.87
C CYS A 94 -0.16 -0.91 -3.02
N TRP A 95 0.35 -0.97 -4.25
CA TRP A 95 -0.47 -1.03 -5.45
C TRP A 95 0.26 -1.75 -6.57
N ASN A 96 -0.46 -2.58 -7.34
CA ASN A 96 0.10 -3.29 -8.47
C ASN A 96 -0.48 -2.76 -9.79
N PRO A 97 0.25 -1.88 -10.50
CA PRO A 97 -0.11 -1.48 -11.86
C PRO A 97 -0.28 -2.66 -12.83
N HIS A 98 0.33 -3.82 -12.54
CA HIS A 98 0.17 -5.03 -13.36
C HIS A 98 -1.19 -5.73 -13.24
N LYS A 99 -2.04 -5.27 -12.31
CA LYS A 99 -3.42 -5.73 -12.15
C LYS A 99 -4.34 -4.86 -13.00
N MET A 100 -5.25 -4.10 -12.39
CA MET A 100 -6.33 -3.35 -13.07
C MET A 100 -5.87 -2.39 -14.18
N VAL A 101 -4.65 -1.82 -14.10
CA VAL A 101 -4.13 -0.90 -15.14
C VAL A 101 -3.51 -1.64 -16.34
N GLY A 102 -3.18 -2.92 -16.19
CA GLY A 102 -2.71 -3.80 -17.27
C GLY A 102 -1.23 -3.62 -17.62
N ALA A 103 -0.37 -3.21 -16.69
CA ALA A 103 1.07 -3.26 -16.91
C ALA A 103 1.58 -4.73 -17.00
N PRO A 104 2.60 -5.05 -17.80
CA PRO A 104 3.14 -6.43 -17.82
C PRO A 104 3.71 -6.86 -16.46
N LEU A 105 3.54 -8.14 -16.10
CA LEU A 105 4.08 -8.70 -14.87
C LEU A 105 5.62 -8.62 -14.81
N GLN A 106 6.26 -8.38 -13.66
CA GLN A 106 5.69 -7.89 -12.39
C GLN A 106 5.79 -6.36 -12.31
N CYS A 107 4.81 -5.67 -11.74
CA CYS A 107 4.92 -4.26 -11.37
C CYS A 107 4.16 -3.99 -10.07
N SER A 108 4.88 -3.83 -8.96
CA SER A 108 4.33 -3.63 -7.63
C SER A 108 5.02 -2.44 -7.00
N ILE A 109 4.24 -1.54 -6.40
CA ILE A 109 4.71 -0.31 -5.79
C ILE A 109 4.36 -0.38 -4.31
N PHE A 110 5.33 -0.03 -3.47
CA PHE A 110 5.14 0.20 -2.04
C PHE A 110 5.50 1.64 -1.73
N THR A 111 4.65 2.31 -0.96
CA THR A 111 4.85 3.69 -0.50
C THR A 111 4.55 3.79 0.99
N HIS A 112 5.19 4.73 1.68
CA HIS A 112 4.93 5.01 3.09
C HIS A 112 4.93 6.51 3.37
N ASN A 113 4.27 6.92 4.45
CA ASN A 113 4.08 8.33 4.82
C ASN A 113 4.87 8.72 6.09
N LYS A 114 6.11 8.22 6.23
CA LYS A 114 6.96 8.41 7.44
C LYS A 114 8.21 9.24 7.20
N GLY A 115 8.19 10.10 6.18
CA GLY A 115 9.34 10.92 5.81
C GLY A 115 10.48 10.14 5.16
N HIS A 116 11.64 10.78 5.02
CA HIS A 116 12.79 10.20 4.34
C HIS A 116 13.58 9.24 5.24
N GLY A 117 14.25 8.26 4.63
CA GLY A 117 15.24 7.43 5.32
C GLY A 117 14.70 6.19 6.02
N LEU A 118 13.38 6.04 6.24
CA LEU A 118 12.83 4.85 6.91
C LEU A 118 13.25 3.55 6.24
N LEU A 119 13.06 3.43 4.92
CA LEU A 119 13.45 2.21 4.19
C LEU A 119 14.96 1.99 4.18
N GLN A 120 15.75 3.06 4.13
CA GLN A 120 17.21 2.96 4.19
C GLN A 120 17.68 2.48 5.58
N ALA A 121 17.09 3.01 6.65
CA ALA A 121 17.39 2.59 8.01
C ALA A 121 16.95 1.15 8.28
N CYS A 122 15.84 0.72 7.67
CA CYS A 122 15.31 -0.63 7.83
C CYS A 122 16.07 -1.70 7.03
N ASN A 123 16.45 -1.38 5.79
CA ASN A 123 16.96 -2.38 4.84
C ASN A 123 18.46 -2.24 4.54
N GLY A 124 19.04 -1.06 4.78
CA GLY A 124 20.37 -0.72 4.32
C GLY A 124 21.47 -1.47 5.08
N THR A 125 22.43 -2.00 4.33
CA THR A 125 23.62 -2.65 4.91
C THR A 125 24.88 -1.80 4.74
N CYS A 126 24.79 -0.67 4.02
CA CYS A 126 25.91 0.21 3.71
C CYS A 126 27.09 -0.54 3.06
N ALA A 127 26.80 -1.43 2.10
CA ALA A 127 27.81 -2.25 1.44
C ALA A 127 28.79 -1.39 0.61
N ASN A 128 30.03 -1.27 1.06
CA ASN A 128 31.05 -0.39 0.46
C ASN A 128 31.38 -0.71 -1.01
N TYR A 129 31.13 -1.94 -1.47
CA TYR A 129 31.36 -2.34 -2.87
C TYR A 129 30.23 -1.90 -3.82
N LEU A 130 29.08 -1.46 -3.31
CA LEU A 130 27.93 -0.99 -4.11
C LEU A 130 27.66 0.51 -3.89
N PHE A 131 27.69 0.96 -2.64
CA PHE A 131 27.21 2.28 -2.22
C PHE A 131 28.37 3.18 -1.76
N GLN A 132 29.26 3.47 -2.71
CA GLN A 132 30.37 4.41 -2.52
C GLN A 132 29.82 5.83 -2.38
N LYS A 133 30.15 6.53 -1.30
CA LYS A 133 29.61 7.86 -0.99
C LYS A 133 30.28 8.99 -1.77
N ASP A 134 31.48 8.76 -2.27
CA ASP A 134 32.35 9.69 -2.98
C ASP A 134 32.10 9.73 -4.50
N LYS A 135 31.17 8.91 -5.01
CA LYS A 135 30.78 8.95 -6.43
C LYS A 135 29.82 10.09 -6.74
N ASN A 136 29.84 10.54 -7.98
CA ASN A 136 28.86 11.51 -8.49
C ASN A 136 27.43 10.99 -8.30
N TYR A 137 26.55 11.84 -7.79
CA TYR A 137 25.12 11.54 -7.66
C TYR A 137 24.76 10.37 -6.74
N ALA A 138 25.61 10.04 -5.75
CA ALA A 138 25.36 8.94 -4.79
C ALA A 138 23.97 8.99 -4.12
N SER A 139 23.38 10.19 -3.96
CA SER A 139 22.03 10.37 -3.40
C SER A 139 20.89 9.74 -4.23
N TYR A 140 21.13 9.44 -5.51
CA TYR A 140 20.18 8.77 -6.40
C TYR A 140 20.22 7.24 -6.27
N ASP A 141 21.22 6.67 -5.61
CA ASP A 141 21.25 5.24 -5.31
C ASP A 141 20.12 4.89 -4.34
N LYS A 142 19.29 3.93 -4.74
CA LYS A 142 18.17 3.43 -3.92
C LYS A 142 18.33 1.97 -3.53
N GLY A 143 19.52 1.38 -3.69
CA GLY A 143 19.74 -0.04 -3.40
C GLY A 143 19.52 -0.36 -1.92
N ASP A 144 20.06 0.46 -1.01
CA ASP A 144 19.84 0.34 0.44
C ASP A 144 18.38 0.59 0.88
N TRP A 145 17.49 1.04 -0.02
CA TRP A 145 16.06 1.16 0.31
C TRP A 145 15.32 -0.17 0.17
N THR A 146 15.93 -1.17 -0.47
CA THR A 146 15.27 -2.42 -0.82
C THR A 146 15.97 -3.61 -0.21
N ILE A 147 15.20 -4.68 0.07
CA ILE A 147 15.75 -5.95 0.56
C ILE A 147 16.55 -6.67 -0.54
N GLN A 148 16.29 -6.34 -1.82
CA GLN A 148 17.01 -6.91 -2.97
C GLN A 148 18.31 -6.16 -3.25
N CYS A 149 19.35 -6.88 -3.69
CA CYS A 149 20.54 -6.28 -4.28
C CYS A 149 20.29 -5.91 -5.76
N GLY A 150 20.28 -6.90 -6.66
CA GLY A 150 19.90 -6.70 -8.06
C GLY A 150 18.38 -6.54 -8.20
N ARG A 151 17.93 -5.54 -8.97
CA ARG A 151 16.49 -5.25 -9.15
C ARG A 151 16.15 -4.82 -10.58
N LYS A 152 15.01 -5.30 -11.09
CA LYS A 152 14.50 -4.95 -12.44
C LYS A 152 13.92 -3.53 -12.48
N PRO A 153 13.99 -2.82 -13.62
CA PRO A 153 13.42 -1.48 -13.78
C PRO A 153 11.91 -1.52 -14.08
N ASP A 154 11.12 -2.19 -13.23
CA ASP A 154 9.68 -2.42 -13.48
C ASP A 154 8.82 -1.16 -13.50
N ALA A 155 9.35 -0.02 -13.05
CA ALA A 155 8.68 1.27 -13.16
C ALA A 155 8.60 1.79 -14.61
N PHE A 156 9.54 1.41 -15.48
CA PHE A 156 9.64 1.95 -16.83
C PHE A 156 8.43 1.61 -17.71
N LYS A 157 7.97 0.35 -17.68
CA LYS A 157 6.80 -0.09 -18.45
C LYS A 157 5.51 0.64 -18.03
N THR A 158 5.34 0.88 -16.74
CA THR A 158 4.21 1.66 -16.21
C THR A 158 4.33 3.12 -16.62
N TRP A 159 5.52 3.72 -16.49
CA TRP A 159 5.76 5.10 -16.95
C TRP A 159 5.46 5.27 -18.44
N LEU A 160 5.91 4.34 -19.28
CA LEU A 160 5.70 4.40 -20.73
C LEU A 160 4.21 4.29 -21.09
N ALA A 161 3.50 3.34 -20.45
CA ALA A 161 2.05 3.21 -20.61
C ALA A 161 1.33 4.50 -20.17
N TRP A 162 1.75 5.09 -19.04
CA TRP A 162 1.18 6.34 -18.53
C TRP A 162 1.43 7.51 -19.48
N LYS A 163 2.63 7.63 -20.06
CA LYS A 163 2.93 8.65 -21.07
C LYS A 163 2.07 8.50 -22.34
N ARG A 164 1.78 7.27 -22.76
CA ARG A 164 0.96 7.01 -23.96
C ARG A 164 -0.53 7.25 -23.72
N LEU A 165 -1.03 6.88 -22.55
CA LEU A 165 -2.46 6.91 -22.22
C LEU A 165 -2.89 8.24 -21.59
N GLY A 166 -1.98 8.91 -20.88
CA GLY A 166 -2.30 10.02 -19.99
C GLY A 166 -3.15 9.58 -18.80
N ASP A 167 -3.42 10.52 -17.90
CA ASP A 167 -4.28 10.29 -16.73
C ASP A 167 -5.68 9.85 -17.15
N ASP A 168 -6.22 10.47 -18.20
CA ASP A 168 -7.53 10.13 -18.77
C ASP A 168 -7.61 8.71 -19.32
N GLY A 169 -6.56 8.23 -20.00
CA GLY A 169 -6.55 6.88 -20.54
C GLY A 169 -6.44 5.82 -19.45
N ILE A 170 -5.69 6.08 -18.38
CA ILE A 170 -5.64 5.16 -17.23
C ILE A 170 -6.95 5.20 -16.46
N ARG A 171 -7.51 6.38 -16.19
CA ARG A 171 -8.81 6.55 -15.53
C ARG A 171 -9.90 5.75 -16.25
N ARG A 172 -10.01 5.87 -17.57
CA ARG A 172 -11.01 5.10 -18.35
C ARG A 172 -10.85 3.59 -18.22
N ARG A 173 -9.61 3.07 -18.14
CA ARG A 173 -9.38 1.63 -17.91
C ARG A 173 -9.84 1.18 -16.53
N VAL A 174 -9.54 1.99 -15.51
CA VAL A 174 -9.99 1.73 -14.13
C VAL A 174 -11.50 1.74 -14.05
N GLU A 175 -12.15 2.76 -14.63
CA GLU A 175 -13.61 2.89 -14.61
C GLU A 175 -14.29 1.73 -15.34
N TYR A 176 -13.79 1.35 -16.52
CA TYR A 176 -14.27 0.19 -17.25
C TYR A 176 -14.21 -1.10 -16.41
N GLY A 177 -13.05 -1.40 -15.80
CA GLY A 177 -12.90 -2.60 -14.97
C GLY A 177 -13.60 -2.55 -13.60
N THR A 178 -14.27 -1.45 -13.26
CA THR A 178 -15.04 -1.31 -12.02
C THR A 178 -16.56 -1.28 -12.29
N GLU A 179 -16.98 -1.06 -13.54
CA GLU A 179 -18.39 -1.04 -13.97
C GLU A 179 -18.94 -2.41 -14.35
N GLU A 180 -18.06 -3.35 -14.72
CA GLU A 180 -18.37 -4.77 -14.95
C GLU A 180 -18.37 -5.58 -13.65
#